data_AF-A0A7J0H4D9-F1
#
_entry.id   AF-A0A7J0H4D9-F1
#
_cell.length_a   1.000
_cell.length_b   1.000
_cell.length_c   1.000
_cell.angle_alpha   90.00
_cell.angle_beta   90.00
_cell.angle_gamma   90.00
#
_symmetry.space_group_name_H-M   'P 1'
#
loop_
_entity.id
_entity.type
_entity.pdbx_description
1 polymer ?
#
loop_
_entity_poly.entity_id
_entity_poly.type
_entity_poly.pdbx_seq_one_letter_code
_entity_poly.pdbx_strand_id
1 'polypeptide(L)'
;MCPASNSSTRWCPTPEQVMILEEMYTRGGIRTPNASQIQQITAYLSLYGKIEGKNVFYWFQNHKARDRQKLRKLLNHHHHHLLSYPDSRPPPVLPQVSHYSSVGFLPQVIDLIYGK
;
A
#
# COMPACT_ATOMS: atom_id res chain seq x y z
N MET A 1 -5.45 -16.97 42.28
CA MET A 1 -6.43 -15.98 41.78
C MET A 1 -5.84 -15.33 40.55
N CYS A 2 -6.38 -15.60 39.36
CA CYS A 2 -5.93 -14.97 38.12
C CYS A 2 -6.63 -13.62 37.98
N PRO A 3 -5.95 -12.51 37.66
CA PRO A 3 -6.59 -11.21 37.54
C PRO A 3 -7.53 -11.21 36.33
N ALA A 4 -8.72 -10.62 36.49
CA ALA A 4 -9.77 -10.58 35.50
C ALA A 4 -9.22 -10.11 34.14
N SER A 5 -9.35 -10.98 33.13
CA SER A 5 -9.09 -10.61 31.74
C SER A 5 -10.00 -9.45 31.39
N ASN A 6 -9.40 -8.28 31.13
CA ASN A 6 -10.10 -7.10 30.66
C ASN A 6 -10.85 -7.50 29.38
N SER A 7 -12.15 -7.75 29.48
CA SER A 7 -12.97 -8.32 28.42
C SER A 7 -13.24 -7.24 27.37
N SER A 8 -12.19 -6.86 26.64
CA SER A 8 -12.32 -6.03 25.45
C SER A 8 -12.96 -6.90 24.38
N THR A 9 -14.29 -6.86 24.30
CA THR A 9 -15.05 -7.47 23.20
C THR A 9 -14.43 -6.99 21.89
N ARG A 10 -13.95 -7.93 21.07
CA ARG A 10 -13.39 -7.62 19.75
C ARG A 10 -14.48 -6.96 18.93
N TRP A 11 -14.16 -5.80 18.34
CA TRP A 11 -15.08 -5.13 17.43
C TRP A 11 -15.23 -5.94 16.14
N CYS A 12 -16.47 -6.24 15.79
CA CYS A 12 -16.86 -6.85 14.52
C CYS A 12 -17.55 -5.76 13.68
N PRO A 13 -16.85 -5.12 12.73
CA PRO A 13 -17.43 -4.05 11.92
C PRO A 13 -18.54 -4.59 11.02
N THR A 14 -19.58 -3.80 10.79
CA THR A 14 -20.59 -4.11 9.77
C THR A 14 -20.04 -3.82 8.37
N PRO A 15 -20.60 -4.45 7.30
CA PRO A 15 -20.19 -4.15 5.92
C PRO A 15 -20.27 -2.67 5.57
N GLU A 16 -21.30 -1.97 6.05
CA GLU A 16 -21.51 -0.54 5.84
C GLU A 16 -20.40 0.29 6.51
N GLN A 17 -20.03 -0.07 7.74
CA GLN A 17 -18.92 0.59 8.44
C GLN A 17 -17.59 0.43 7.70
N VAL A 18 -17.32 -0.76 7.14
CA VAL A 18 -16.12 -1.02 6.35
C VAL A 18 -16.13 -0.18 5.08
N MET A 19 -17.23 -0.18 4.31
CA MET A 19 -17.36 0.61 3.09
C MET A 19 -17.09 2.10 3.33
N ILE A 20 -17.69 2.68 4.37
CA ILE A 20 -17.51 4.11 4.69
C ILE A 20 -16.05 4.41 5.06
N LEU A 21 -15.42 3.57 5.89
CA LEU A 21 -14.02 3.74 6.26
C LEU A 21 -13.08 3.64 5.06
N GLU A 22 -13.33 2.68 4.15
CA GLU A 22 -12.58 2.51 2.91
C GLU A 22 -12.75 3.71 1.97
N GLU A 23 -13.97 4.24 1.83
CA GLU A 23 -14.23 5.44 1.04
C GLU A 23 -13.49 6.66 1.60
N MET A 24 -13.55 6.89 2.92
CA MET A 24 -12.83 7.98 3.58
C MET A 24 -11.31 7.86 3.38
N TYR A 25 -10.78 6.64 3.39
CA TYR A 25 -9.36 6.39 3.22
C TYR A 25 -8.88 6.58 1.78
N THR A 26 -9.61 6.02 0.82
CA THR A 26 -9.20 5.94 -0.59
C THR A 26 -9.59 7.17 -1.38
N ARG A 27 -10.86 7.59 -1.28
CA ARG A 27 -11.42 8.73 -2.01
C ARG A 27 -11.28 10.03 -1.22
N GLY A 28 -11.53 9.97 0.09
CA GLY A 28 -11.39 11.14 0.97
C GLY A 28 -9.94 11.51 1.29
N GLY A 29 -8.97 10.62 1.02
CA GLY A 29 -7.55 10.86 1.26
C GLY A 29 -7.16 10.94 2.75
N ILE A 30 -8.07 10.65 3.67
CA ILE A 30 -7.81 10.71 5.11
C ILE A 30 -6.96 9.51 5.51
N ARG A 31 -5.66 9.72 5.74
CA ARG A 31 -4.74 8.63 6.16
C ARG A 31 -4.38 8.66 7.64
N THR A 32 -4.47 9.84 8.25
CA THR A 32 -4.12 10.08 9.66
C THR A 32 -5.12 11.05 10.27
N PRO A 33 -6.33 10.59 10.61
CA PRO A 33 -7.32 11.45 11.22
C PRO A 33 -6.84 11.96 12.58
N ASN A 34 -7.06 13.24 12.86
CA ASN A 34 -6.81 13.83 14.18
C ASN A 34 -7.91 13.42 15.19
N ALA A 35 -7.75 13.82 16.46
CA ALA A 35 -8.70 13.44 17.51
C ALA A 35 -10.15 13.87 17.23
N SER A 36 -10.35 15.10 16.73
CA SER A 36 -11.69 15.60 16.38
C SER A 36 -12.29 14.81 15.22
N GLN A 37 -11.50 14.50 14.20
CA GLN A 37 -11.95 13.67 13.07
C GLN A 37 -12.31 12.26 13.52
N ILE A 38 -11.52 11.66 14.43
CA ILE A 38 -11.84 10.34 15.01
C ILE A 38 -13.20 10.40 15.71
N GLN A 39 -13.48 11.43 16.49
CA GLN A 39 -14.78 11.60 17.16
C GLN A 39 -15.92 11.73 16.14
N GLN A 40 -15.77 12.56 15.11
CA GLN A 40 -16.78 12.76 14.07
C GLN A 40 -17.04 11.47 13.27
N ILE A 41 -15.99 10.77 12.85
CA ILE A 41 -16.11 9.50 12.14
C ILE A 41 -16.79 8.46 13.03
N THR A 42 -16.43 8.38 14.31
CA THR A 42 -17.05 7.44 15.27
C THR A 42 -18.54 7.74 15.44
N ALA A 43 -18.91 9.01 15.60
CA ALA A 43 -20.29 9.44 15.72
C ALA A 43 -21.10 9.05 14.47
N TYR A 44 -20.56 9.28 13.27
CA TYR A 44 -21.22 8.91 12.02
C TYR A 44 -21.36 7.38 11.87
N LEU A 45 -20.29 6.63 12.12
CA LEU A 45 -20.30 5.16 12.02
C LEU A 45 -21.17 4.47 13.07
N SER A 46 -21.45 5.14 14.20
CA SER A 46 -22.33 4.63 15.25
C SER A 46 -23.77 4.43 14.78
N LEU A 47 -24.18 5.13 13.72
CA LEU A 47 -25.49 4.96 13.07
C LEU A 47 -25.65 3.59 12.42
N TYR A 48 -24.54 2.91 12.12
CA TYR A 48 -24.49 1.63 11.40
C TYR A 48 -24.10 0.45 12.30
N GLY A 49 -23.90 0.67 13.61
CA GLY A 49 -23.55 -0.36 14.57
C GLY A 49 -22.63 0.12 15.68
N LYS A 50 -22.44 -0.72 16.71
CA LYS A 50 -21.60 -0.39 17.87
C LYS A 50 -20.14 -0.16 17.43
N ILE A 51 -19.59 0.99 17.79
CA ILE A 51 -18.19 1.36 17.52
C ILE A 51 -17.67 2.28 18.63
N GLU A 52 -16.36 2.27 18.84
CA GLU A 52 -15.65 3.17 19.75
C GLU A 52 -14.52 3.90 19.00
N GLY A 53 -14.09 5.06 19.49
CA GLY A 53 -13.02 5.84 18.83
C GLY A 53 -11.71 5.07 18.66
N LYS A 54 -11.37 4.17 19.59
CA LYS A 54 -10.19 3.29 19.48
C LYS A 54 -10.26 2.39 18.24
N ASN A 55 -11.45 1.95 17.85
CA ASN A 55 -11.65 1.09 16.68
C ASN A 55 -11.32 1.87 15.40
N VAL A 56 -11.82 3.10 15.28
CA VAL A 56 -11.52 4.00 14.15
C VAL A 56 -10.02 4.26 14.09
N PHE A 57 -9.41 4.67 15.21
CA PHE A 57 -7.97 4.90 15.30
C PHE A 57 -7.15 3.69 14.81
N TYR A 58 -7.44 2.50 15.34
CA TYR A 58 -6.74 1.28 14.95
C TYR A 58 -7.04 0.85 13.52
N TRP A 59 -8.22 1.10 12.98
CA TRP A 59 -8.55 0.76 11.60
C TRP A 59 -7.64 1.54 10.64
N PHE A 60 -7.48 2.85 10.84
CA PHE A 60 -6.60 3.70 10.03
C PHE A 60 -5.12 3.32 10.21
N GLN A 61 -4.69 3.03 11.44
CA GLN A 61 -3.32 2.54 11.67
C GLN A 61 -3.05 1.20 10.99
N ASN A 62 -3.98 0.24 11.10
CA ASN A 62 -3.85 -1.08 10.47
C ASN A 62 -3.82 -0.97 8.95
N HIS A 63 -4.65 -0.12 8.34
CA HIS A 63 -4.61 0.11 6.90
C HIS A 63 -3.24 0.62 6.43
N LYS A 64 -2.69 1.63 7.11
CA LYS A 64 -1.32 2.09 6.82
C LYS A 64 -0.26 1.00 7.02
N ALA A 65 -0.40 0.18 8.06
CA ALA A 65 0.53 -0.91 8.31
C ALA A 65 0.48 -1.96 7.20
N ARG A 66 -0.73 -2.33 6.74
CA ARG A 66 -0.94 -3.26 5.62
C ARG A 66 -0.34 -2.73 4.33
N ASP A 67 -0.52 -1.46 4.01
CA ASP A 67 0.06 -0.87 2.79
C ASP A 67 1.58 -0.87 2.81
N ARG A 68 2.18 -0.50 3.95
CA ARG A 68 3.63 -0.61 4.14
C ARG A 68 4.12 -2.06 4.05
N GLN A 69 3.34 -3.01 4.56
CA GLN A 69 3.68 -4.42 4.47
C GLN A 69 3.62 -4.92 3.02
N LYS A 70 2.61 -4.52 2.24
CA LYS A 70 2.51 -4.82 0.79
C LYS A 70 3.74 -4.30 0.05
N LEU A 71 4.14 -3.05 0.30
CA LEU A 71 5.35 -2.47 -0.31
C LEU A 71 6.61 -3.27 0.04
N ARG A 72 6.81 -3.62 1.32
CA ARG A 72 7.95 -4.43 1.75
C ARG A 72 7.97 -5.81 1.10
N LYS A 73 6.81 -6.47 0.99
CA LYS A 73 6.71 -7.78 0.30
C LYS A 73 7.09 -7.68 -1.17
N LEU A 74 6.63 -6.62 -1.86
CA LEU A 74 7.00 -6.38 -3.25
C LEU A 74 8.51 -6.18 -3.39
N LEU A 75 9.10 -5.31 -2.59
CA LEU A 75 10.55 -5.05 -2.59
C LEU A 75 11.38 -6.32 -2.30
N ASN A 76 10.96 -7.12 -1.32
CA ASN A 76 11.65 -8.37 -0.99
C ASN A 76 11.52 -9.41 -2.11
N HIS A 77 10.38 -9.46 -2.79
CA HIS A 77 10.20 -10.35 -3.94
C HIS A 77 11.13 -9.95 -5.11
N HIS A 78 11.25 -8.66 -5.40
CA HIS A 78 12.23 -8.15 -6.37
C HIS A 78 13.67 -8.49 -5.97
N HIS A 79 14.03 -8.32 -4.70
CA HIS A 79 15.38 -8.63 -4.22
C HIS A 79 15.70 -10.13 -4.32
N HIS A 80 14.77 -11.01 -3.95
CA HIS A 80 14.94 -12.45 -4.17
C HIS A 80 15.02 -12.79 -5.66
N HIS A 81 14.28 -12.12 -6.54
CA HIS A 81 14.37 -12.39 -7.98
C HIS A 81 15.71 -11.95 -8.58
N LEU A 82 16.38 -10.93 -8.02
CA LEU A 82 17.73 -10.52 -8.44
C LEU A 82 18.83 -11.41 -7.85
N LEU A 83 18.65 -11.94 -6.64
CA LEU A 83 19.61 -12.85 -6.00
C LEU A 83 19.41 -14.34 -6.35
N SER A 84 18.24 -14.72 -6.85
CA SER A 84 17.91 -16.10 -7.26
C SER A 84 18.19 -16.36 -8.75
N TYR A 85 18.85 -15.42 -9.45
CA TYR A 85 19.61 -15.78 -10.63
C TYR A 85 20.93 -16.41 -10.16
N PRO A 86 21.10 -17.75 -10.19
CA PRO A 86 22.44 -18.30 -10.22
C PRO A 86 23.12 -17.71 -11.46
N ASP A 87 24.27 -17.11 -11.23
CA ASP A 87 25.26 -16.65 -12.19
C ASP A 87 25.60 -17.79 -13.19
N SER A 88 24.74 -18.03 -14.18
CA SER A 88 24.92 -19.11 -15.17
C SER A 88 24.16 -18.91 -16.49
N ARG A 89 23.53 -17.75 -16.76
CA ARG A 89 23.02 -17.46 -18.11
C ARG A 89 23.84 -16.33 -18.70
N PRO A 90 24.68 -16.57 -19.73
CA PRO A 90 25.33 -15.47 -20.43
C PRO A 90 24.24 -14.54 -20.98
N PRO A 91 24.47 -13.21 -21.01
CA PRO A 91 23.54 -12.29 -21.65
C PRO A 91 23.23 -12.80 -23.05
N PRO A 92 21.98 -12.65 -23.56
CA PRO A 92 21.68 -13.02 -24.93
C PRO A 92 22.66 -12.28 -25.83
N VAL A 93 23.56 -13.01 -26.47
CA VAL A 93 24.44 -12.47 -27.49
C VAL A 93 23.52 -11.98 -28.58
N LEU A 94 23.32 -10.67 -28.64
CA LEU A 94 22.67 -10.03 -29.77
C LEU A 94 23.46 -10.45 -31.03
N PRO A 95 22.81 -10.93 -32.10
CA PRO A 95 23.50 -11.19 -33.35
C PRO A 95 24.19 -9.90 -33.75
N GLN A 96 25.53 -9.89 -33.69
CA GLN A 96 26.33 -8.84 -34.28
C GLN A 96 26.15 -8.97 -35.79
N VAL A 97 25.16 -8.27 -36.32
CA VAL A 97 25.02 -8.07 -37.75
C VAL A 97 26.13 -7.10 -38.15
N SER A 98 27.31 -7.65 -38.43
CA SER A 98 28.27 -6.96 -39.27
C SER A 98 27.69 -6.97 -40.69
N HIS A 99 27.21 -5.82 -41.14
CA HIS A 99 27.82 -5.09 -42.27
C HIS A 99 26.94 -3.93 -42.74
N TYR A 100 27.65 -2.83 -43.01
CA TYR A 100 27.34 -1.76 -43.97
C TYR A 100 26.52 -0.54 -43.48
N SER A 101 27.30 0.48 -43.09
CA SER A 101 27.24 1.86 -43.59
C SER A 101 26.15 2.83 -43.14
N SER A 102 26.66 3.98 -42.67
CA SER A 102 26.16 5.33 -42.94
C SER A 102 24.72 5.64 -42.52
N VAL A 103 24.55 6.16 -41.30
CA VAL A 103 24.11 7.53 -40.96
C VAL A 103 23.63 7.56 -39.50
N GLY A 104 23.94 8.64 -38.79
CA GLY A 104 24.01 8.67 -37.32
C GLY A 104 22.70 8.54 -36.56
N PHE A 105 22.81 8.19 -35.27
CA PHE A 105 21.79 8.44 -34.26
C PHE A 105 22.45 8.49 -32.87
N LEU A 106 22.41 9.66 -32.23
CA LEU A 106 22.77 9.85 -30.80
C LEU A 106 21.54 9.54 -29.93
N PRO A 107 21.70 8.95 -28.73
CA PRO A 107 20.57 8.57 -27.88
C PRO A 107 20.30 9.62 -26.78
N GLN A 108 19.16 10.31 -26.84
CA GLN A 108 18.63 11.08 -25.70
C GLN A 108 17.10 11.03 -25.70
N VAL A 109 16.52 10.23 -24.79
CA VAL A 109 15.10 10.31 -24.41
C VAL A 109 15.00 10.29 -22.89
N ILE A 110 15.37 11.42 -22.28
CA ILE A 110 14.94 11.82 -20.95
C ILE A 110 14.07 13.07 -21.11
N ASP A 111 12.83 12.92 -21.60
CA ASP A 111 11.81 13.97 -21.52
C ASP A 111 10.41 13.40 -21.83
N LEU A 112 9.84 12.63 -20.89
CA LEU A 112 8.41 12.31 -20.90
C LEU A 112 7.83 11.93 -19.52
N ILE A 113 8.36 12.48 -18.42
CA ILE A 113 7.76 12.34 -17.08
C ILE A 113 7.48 13.68 -16.37
N TYR A 114 7.71 14.83 -17.02
CA TYR A 114 7.12 16.10 -16.56
C TYR A 114 6.27 16.72 -17.67
N GLY A 115 4.96 16.48 -17.60
CA GLY A 115 3.96 17.03 -18.51
C GLY A 115 2.73 17.51 -17.74
N LYS A 116 2.58 18.84 -17.73
CA LYS A 116 1.36 19.68 -17.59
C LYS A 116 0.24 19.25 -16.65
#